data_AF-X8BHF6-F1
#
_entry.id   AF-X8BHF6-F1
#
_cell.length_a   1.000
_cell.length_b   1.000
_cell.length_c   1.000
_cell.angle_alpha   90.00
_cell.angle_beta   90.00
_cell.angle_gamma   90.00
#
_symmetry.space_group_name_H-M   'P 1'
#
loop_
_entity.id
_entity.type
_entity.pdbx_description
1 polymer ?
#
loop_
_entity_poly.entity_id
_entity_poly.type
_entity_poly.pdbx_seq_one_letter_code
_entity_poly.pdbx_strand_id
1 'polypeptide(L)' 'MSDAVARGASTSKEVAAACGAGADCGRCRHTVRAIIAAARQLDTSGAR' A
#
# COMPACT_ATOMS: atom_id res chain seq x y z
N MET A 1 -2.33 6.60 3.05
CA MET A 1 -2.13 5.24 2.48
C MET A 1 -1.40 5.29 1.15
N SER A 2 -1.88 6.02 0.14
CA SER A 2 -1.19 6.15 -1.16
C SER A 2 0.18 6.80 -1.07
N ASP A 3 0.36 7.78 -0.18
CA ASP A 3 1.67 8.39 0.10
C ASP A 3 2.72 7.38 0.58
N ALA A 4 2.37 6.51 1.54
CA ALA A 4 3.27 5.47 2.00
C ALA A 4 3.71 4.53 0.87
N VAL A 5 2.78 4.17 -0.03
CA VAL A 5 3.07 3.34 -1.21
C VAL A 5 3.92 4.10 -2.23
N ALA A 6 3.65 5.39 -2.48
CA ALA A 6 4.46 6.24 -3.34
C ALA A 6 5.90 6.43 -2.81
N ARG A 7 6.07 6.36 -1.49
CA ARG A 7 7.37 6.37 -0.80
C ARG A 7 8.04 4.99 -0.75
N GLY A 8 7.48 3.97 -1.40
CA GLY A 8 8.08 2.65 -1.57
C GLY A 8 7.55 1.55 -0.64
N ALA A 9 6.53 1.82 0.18
CA ALA A 9 5.92 0.76 0.99
C ALA A 9 5.34 -0.34 0.10
N SER A 10 5.85 -1.56 0.28
CA SER A 10 5.50 -2.74 -0.51
C SER A 10 4.71 -3.77 0.29
N THR A 11 4.53 -3.54 1.60
CA THR A 11 3.77 -4.42 2.48
C THR A 11 2.74 -3.66 3.31
N SER A 12 1.67 -4.35 3.71
CA SER A 12 0.67 -3.78 4.62
C SER A 12 1.25 -3.41 5.99
N LYS A 13 2.35 -4.05 6.40
CA LYS A 13 3.06 -3.74 7.65
C LYS A 13 3.79 -2.40 7.56
N GLU A 14 4.45 -2.12 6.45
CA GLU A 14 5.11 -0.82 6.20
C GLU A 14 4.07 0.30 6.10
N VAL A 15 2.96 0.06 5.41
CA VAL A 15 1.86 1.04 5.33
C VAL A 15 1.24 1.31 6.70
N ALA A 16 1.09 0.28 7.55
CA ALA A 16 0.64 0.43 8.93
C ALA A 16 1.66 1.19 9.80
N ALA A 17 2.95 0.92 9.63
CA ALA A 17 4.01 1.62 10.36
C ALA A 17 4.10 3.11 9.96
N ALA A 18 3.84 3.43 8.69
CA ALA A 18 3.92 4.80 8.18
C ALA A 18 2.71 5.69 8.52
N CYS A 19 1.51 5.10 8.69
CA CYS A 19 0.26 5.86 8.77
C CYS A 19 -0.75 5.32 9.81
N GLY A 20 -0.45 4.23 10.51
CA GLY A 20 -1.38 3.56 11.44
C GLY A 20 -2.52 2.76 10.78
N ALA A 21 -2.55 2.67 9.44
CA ALA A 21 -3.62 1.99 8.73
C ALA A 21 -3.65 0.49 9.07
N GLY A 22 -4.74 0.04 9.71
CA GLY A 22 -5.00 -1.38 9.98
C GLY A 22 -4.46 -1.88 11.32
N ALA A 23 -3.96 -0.97 12.17
CA ALA A 23 -3.55 -1.25 13.54
C ALA A 23 -4.72 -1.38 14.52
N ASP A 24 -5.87 -0.77 14.20
CA ASP A 24 -7.03 -0.69 15.09
C ASP A 24 -8.08 -1.79 14.81
N CYS A 25 -8.87 -1.66 13.73
CA CYS A 25 -9.93 -2.62 13.39
C CYS A 25 -9.65 -3.52 12.16
N GLY A 26 -8.49 -3.36 11.52
CA GLY A 26 -8.05 -4.20 10.39
C GLY A 26 -8.83 -4.04 9.07
N ARG A 27 -9.95 -3.31 9.02
CA ARG A 27 -10.79 -3.15 7.82
C ARG A 27 -10.05 -2.60 6.60
N CYS A 28 -9.08 -1.73 6.82
CA CYS A 28 -8.27 -1.16 5.75
C CYS A 28 -7.19 -2.11 5.21
N ARG A 29 -6.94 -3.29 5.82
CA ARG A 29 -5.91 -4.24 5.33
C ARG A 29 -6.20 -4.71 3.91
N HIS A 30 -7.47 -4.96 3.57
CA HIS A 30 -7.85 -5.38 2.22
C HIS A 30 -7.62 -4.25 1.20
N THR A 31 -8.08 -3.04 1.52
CA THR A 31 -7.86 -1.83 0.71
C THR A 31 -6.37 -1.55 0.50
N VAL A 32 -5.55 -1.67 1.55
CA VAL A 32 -4.10 -1.47 1.48
C VAL A 32 -3.46 -2.47 0.51
N ARG A 33 -3.85 -3.76 0.57
CA ARG A 33 -3.35 -4.76 -0.37
C ARG A 33 -3.74 -4.46 -1.82
N ALA A 34 -4.97 -4.01 -2.05
CA ALA A 34 -5.43 -3.62 -3.39
C ALA A 34 -4.63 -2.42 -3.94
N ILE A 35 -4.36 -1.41 -3.12
CA ILE A 35 -3.57 -0.23 -3.52
C ILE A 35 -2.13 -0.63 -3.84
N ILE A 36 -1.49 -1.46 -3.01
CA ILE A 36 -0.12 -1.96 -3.26
C ILE A 36 -0.07 -2.76 -4.57
N ALA A 37 -1.06 -3.63 -4.82
CA ALA A 37 -1.13 -4.40 -6.06
C ALA A 37 -1.30 -3.50 -7.29
N ALA A 38 -2.17 -2.49 -7.21
CA ALA A 38 -2.37 -1.51 -8.27
C ALA A 38 -1.09 -0.69 -8.52
N ALA A 39 -0.40 -0.25 -7.47
CA ALA A 39 0.85 0.49 -7.59
C ALA A 39 1.96 -0.32 -8.29
N ARG A 40 2.08 -1.62 -8.01
CA ARG A 40 2.96 -2.54 -8.75
C ARG A 40 2.58 -2.66 -10.23
N GLN A 41 1.29 -2.74 -10.54
CA GLN A 41 0.85 -2.79 -11.94
C GLN A 41 1.15 -1.50 -12.70
N LEU A 42 1.11 -0.35 -12.00
CA LEU A 42 1.47 0.95 -12.56
C LEU A 42 2.99 1.07 -12.78
N ASP A 43 3.83 0.59 -11.84
CA ASP A 43 5.29 0.52 -12.03
C ASP A 43 5.64 -0.34 -13.26
N THR A 44 5.01 -1.51 -13.36
CA THR A 44 5.24 -2.44 -14.46
C THR A 44 4.62 -1.96 -15.79
N SER A 45 3.61 -1.10 -15.78
CA SER A 45 3.02 -0.51 -17.02
C SER A 45 3.82 0.68 -17.54
N GLY A 46 4.46 1.45 -16.67
CA GLY A 46 5.35 2.56 -17.09
C GLY A 46 6.70 2.08 -17.63
N ALA A 47 7.07 0.83 -17.35
CA ALA A 47 8.29 0.20 -17.86
C ALA A 47 8.11 -0.51 -19.22
N ARG A 48 6.94 -0.38 -19.87
CA ARG A 48 6.65 -0.96 -21.20
C ARG A 48 6.74 0.09 -22.29
#